data_AF-A0AAJ0E6G0-F1
#
_entry.id   AF-A0AAJ0E6G0-F1
#
_cell.length_a   1.000
_cell.length_b   1.000
_cell.length_c   1.000
_cell.angle_alpha   90.00
_cell.angle_beta   90.00
_cell.angle_gamma   90.00
#
_symmetry.space_group_name_H-M   'P 1'
#
loop_
_entity.id
_entity.type
_entity.pdbx_description
1 polymer ?
#
loop_
_entity_poly.entity_id
_entity_poly.type
_entity_poly.pdbx_seq_one_letter_code
_entity_poly.pdbx_strand_id
1 'polypeptide(L)' 'MPESFRDLASPFLAITGTKAASKWYSEDAVAEAKEPKELLVVDGRTHADLYDNVEVAGPKLNEFFGKYLV' A
#
# COMPACT_ATOMS: atom_id res chain seq x y z
N MET A 1 9.15 13.69 -3.66
CA MET A 1 7.92 12.90 -3.85
C MET A 1 7.33 13.30 -5.19
N PRO A 2 6.87 12.38 -6.05
CA PRO A 2 6.23 12.76 -7.31
C PRO A 2 4.98 13.61 -7.04
N GLU A 3 4.67 14.55 -7.94
CA GLU A 3 3.48 15.42 -7.81
C GLU A 3 2.17 14.64 -8.03
N SER A 4 2.22 13.50 -8.74
CA SER A 4 1.12 12.56 -8.93
C SER A 4 1.62 11.11 -8.98
N PHE A 5 0.78 10.16 -8.55
CA PHE A 5 1.08 8.73 -8.68
C PHE A 5 1.17 8.25 -10.13
N ARG A 6 0.61 9.00 -11.09
CA ARG A 6 0.72 8.71 -12.54
C ARG A 6 2.14 8.81 -13.08
N ASP A 7 2.98 9.59 -12.41
CA ASP A 7 4.37 9.84 -12.81
C ASP A 7 5.35 8.92 -12.06
N LEU A 8 4.84 8.06 -11.18
CA LEU A 8 5.65 7.07 -10.50
C LEU A 8 6.15 6.03 -11.51
N ALA A 9 7.47 5.97 -11.69
CA ALA A 9 8.13 5.04 -12.61
C ALA A 9 8.51 3.69 -11.97
N SER A 10 8.32 3.56 -10.65
CA SER A 10 8.67 2.38 -9.86
C SER A 10 7.43 1.55 -9.50
N PRO A 11 7.59 0.24 -9.23
CA PRO A 11 6.54 -0.58 -8.64
C PRO A 11 5.92 0.09 -7.40
N PHE A 12 4.60 -0.01 -7.26
CA PHE A 12 3.86 0.64 -6.18
C PHE A 12 3.06 -0.35 -5.33
N LEU A 13 3.17 -0.25 -4.01
CA LEU A 13 2.36 -0.99 -3.06
C LEU A 13 1.76 -0.01 -2.05
N ALA A 14 0.43 -0.02 -1.93
CA ALA A 14 -0.27 0.63 -0.82
C ALA A 14 -0.87 -0.42 0.13
N ILE A 15 -0.87 -0.12 1.43
CA ILE A 15 -1.43 -0.99 2.48
C ILE A 15 -2.37 -0.15 3.35
N THR A 16 -3.60 -0.61 3.53
CA THR A 16 -4.60 0.08 4.36
C THR A 16 -5.48 -0.91 5.10
N GLY A 17 -6.15 -0.47 6.17
CA GLY A 17 -7.14 -1.28 6.88
C GLY A 17 -8.56 -1.11 6.33
N THR A 18 -9.43 -2.11 6.47
CA THR A 18 -10.84 -2.00 6.03
C THR A 18 -11.64 -0.97 6.83
N LYS A 19 -11.25 -0.68 8.08
CA LYS A 19 -11.88 0.32 8.96
C LYS A 19 -11.09 1.62 9.05
N ALA A 20 -10.05 1.80 8.23
CA ALA A 20 -9.27 3.03 8.22
C ALA A 20 -10.09 4.16 7.58
N ALA A 21 -10.32 5.25 8.31
CA ALA A 21 -10.94 6.45 7.74
C ALA A 21 -10.12 7.05 6.58
N SER A 22 -8.81 6.77 6.56
CA SER A 22 -7.85 7.15 5.53
C SER A 22 -7.77 6.17 4.34
N LYS A 23 -8.58 5.10 4.33
CA LYS A 23 -8.51 4.03 3.32
C LYS A 23 -8.55 4.56 1.88
N TRP A 24 -9.43 5.52 1.62
CA TRP A 24 -9.65 6.10 0.30
C TRP A 24 -8.37 6.72 -0.29
N TYR A 25 -7.48 7.28 0.52
CA TYR A 25 -6.19 7.81 0.03
C TYR A 25 -5.35 6.74 -0.66
N SER A 26 -5.36 5.51 -0.12
CA SER A 26 -4.63 4.38 -0.70
C SER A 26 -5.32 3.86 -1.96
N GLU A 27 -6.65 3.82 -1.98
CA GLU A 27 -7.43 3.42 -3.15
C GLU A 27 -7.22 4.38 -4.32
N ASP A 28 -7.28 5.69 -4.08
CA ASP A 28 -7.06 6.72 -5.09
C ASP A 28 -5.61 6.68 -5.61
N ALA A 29 -4.62 6.54 -4.71
CA ALA A 29 -3.22 6.42 -5.10
C ALA A 29 -2.97 5.20 -6.01
N VAL A 30 -3.55 4.04 -5.68
CA VAL A 30 -3.43 2.84 -6.51
C VAL A 30 -4.23 2.98 -7.81
N ALA A 31 -5.39 3.63 -7.81
CA ALA A 31 -6.14 3.90 -9.02
C ALA A 31 -5.32 4.76 -10.00
N GLU A 32 -4.61 5.77 -9.50
CA GLU A 32 -3.75 6.66 -10.29
C GLU A 32 -2.43 6.04 -10.74
N ALA A 33 -1.83 5.15 -9.95
CA ALA A 33 -0.53 4.56 -10.25
C ALA A 33 -0.56 3.72 -11.55
N LYS A 34 0.59 3.59 -12.21
CA LYS A 34 0.80 2.67 -13.33
C LYS A 34 1.21 1.30 -12.82
N GLU A 35 1.02 0.26 -13.64
CA GLU A 35 1.51 -1.09 -13.33
C GLU A 35 3.05 -1.15 -13.34
N PRO A 36 3.68 -1.99 -12.49
CA PRO A 36 3.05 -2.90 -11.53
C PRO A 36 2.60 -2.17 -10.24
N LYS A 37 1.34 -2.36 -9.85
CA LYS A 37 0.76 -1.77 -8.64
C LYS A 37 -0.08 -2.75 -7.85
N GLU A 38 -0.07 -2.60 -6.53
CA GLU A 38 -0.76 -3.50 -5.61
C GLU A 38 -1.44 -2.72 -4.48
N LEU A 39 -2.62 -3.18 -4.06
CA LEU A 39 -3.32 -2.71 -2.87
C LEU A 39 -3.57 -3.89 -1.93
N LEU A 40 -2.97 -3.85 -0.74
CA LEU A 40 -3.31 -4.77 0.33
C LEU A 40 -4.30 -4.09 1.30
N VAL A 41 -5.47 -4.71 1.50
CA VAL A 41 -6.46 -4.26 2.47
C VAL A 41 -6.52 -5.24 3.64
N VAL A 42 -6.10 -4.80 4.83
CA VAL A 42 -6.06 -5.62 6.04
C VAL A 42 -7.41 -5.55 6.75
N ASP A 43 -8.06 -6.69 6.91
CA ASP A 43 -9.40 -6.73 7.50
C ASP A 43 -9.42 -6.34 8.99
N GLY A 44 -10.48 -5.65 9.39
CA GLY A 44 -10.73 -5.23 10.77
C GLY A 44 -9.86 -4.09 11.29
N ARG A 45 -8.87 -3.61 10.53
CA ARG A 45 -7.88 -2.62 11.01
C ARG A 45 -8.27 -1.18 10.69
N THR A 46 -8.01 -0.27 11.62
CA THR A 46 -8.01 1.18 11.43
C THR A 46 -6.62 1.67 10.98
N HIS A 47 -6.48 2.98 10.73
CA HIS A 47 -5.18 3.59 10.41
C HIS A 47 -4.17 3.38 11.53
N ALA A 48 -4.57 3.61 12.77
CA ALA A 48 -3.68 3.49 13.93
C ALA A 48 -3.34 2.02 14.24
N ASP A 49 -4.27 1.08 14.02
CA ASP A 49 -4.01 -0.33 14.28
C ASP A 49 -2.82 -0.86 13.46
N LEU A 50 -2.61 -0.35 12.24
CA LEU A 50 -1.50 -0.77 11.38
C LEU A 50 -0.12 -0.37 11.91
N TYR A 51 -0.03 0.51 12.91
CA TYR A 51 1.26 0.90 13.51
C TYR A 51 1.84 -0.21 14.36
N ASP A 52 0.99 -0.90 15.12
CA ASP A 52 1.42 -1.95 16.06
C ASP A 52 1.16 -3.38 15.52
N ASN A 53 0.28 -3.54 14.53
CA ASN A 53 -0.14 -4.84 13.99
C ASN A 53 0.41 -5.06 12.57
N VAL A 54 1.64 -5.59 12.49
CA VAL A 54 2.39 -5.77 11.23
C VAL A 54 2.40 -7.21 10.71
N GLU A 55 1.71 -8.13 11.37
CA GLU A 55 1.71 -9.57 11.04
C GLU A 55 1.20 -9.88 9.63
N VAL A 56 0.35 -9.02 9.06
CA VAL A 56 -0.12 -9.13 7.66
C VAL A 56 0.70 -8.23 6.72
N ALA A 57 0.95 -6.97 7.11
CA ALA A 57 1.64 -6.01 6.27
C ALA A 57 3.13 -6.34 6.08
N GLY A 58 3.81 -6.80 7.13
CA GLY A 58 5.24 -7.09 7.14
C GLY A 58 5.64 -8.16 6.12
N PRO A 59 5.03 -9.36 6.13
CA PRO A 59 5.31 -10.38 5.12
C PRO A 59 5.05 -9.89 3.68
N LYS A 60 4.00 -9.09 3.47
CA LYS A 60 3.72 -8.54 2.13
C LYS A 60 4.78 -7.55 1.67
N LEU A 61 5.29 -6.70 2.57
CA LEU A 61 6.41 -5.80 2.26
C LEU A 61 7.66 -6.59 1.88
N ASN A 62 7.98 -7.66 2.63
CA ASN A 62 9.11 -8.53 2.32
C ASN A 62 8.98 -9.19 0.94
N GLU A 63 7.80 -9.70 0.61
CA GLU A 63 7.50 -10.28 -0.71
C GLU A 63 7.67 -9.24 -1.83
N PHE A 64 7.07 -8.06 -1.65
CA PHE A 64 7.09 -6.99 -2.65
C PHE A 64 8.51 -6.47 -2.90
N PHE A 65 9.24 -6.12 -1.85
CA PHE A 65 10.62 -5.65 -2.00
C PHE A 65 11.54 -6.76 -2.48
N GLY A 66 11.38 -8.01 -2.02
CA GLY A 66 12.16 -9.14 -2.54
C GLY A 66 11.95 -9.40 -4.04
N LYS A 67 10.81 -8.99 -4.59
CA LYS A 67 10.52 -9.08 -6.02
C LYS A 67 11.09 -7.92 -6.86
N TYR A 68 11.07 -6.71 -6.31
CA TYR A 68 11.29 -5.49 -7.11
C TYR A 68 12.52 -4.66 -6.72
N LEU A 69 13.15 -4.93 -5.57
CA LEU A 69 14.36 -4.24 -5.11
C LEU A 69 15.57 -5.14 -5.34
N VAL A 70 16.18 -5.00 -6.52
CA VAL A 70 17.37 -5.73 -6.98
C VAL A 70 18.62 -4.87 -6.84
#